data_AF-A0A2V6WEH9-F1
#
_entry.id   AF-A0A2V6WEH9-F1
#
_cell.length_a   1.000
_cell.length_b   1.000
_cell.length_c   1.000
_cell.angle_alpha   90.00
_cell.angle_beta   90.00
_cell.angle_gamma   90.00
#
_symmetry.space_group_name_H-M   'P 1'
#
loop_
_entity.id
_entity.type
_entity.pdbx_description
1 polymer ?
#
loop_
_entity_poly.entity_id
_entity_poly.type
_entity_poly.pdbx_seq_one_letter_code
_entity_poly.pdbx_strand_id
1 'polypeptide(L)'
;MVHCRAVSTELPVAFRDFFAGLVEQRRSPGPADAFDRCFGCGPAHPSGLRVRVFEADDGVVSPIVVPRVYEGPPDAAHGGIVAAYLDEILGGAVVRATGKIVVTGELTVRYVRPTPTETPLLGRGRVVGDHGRYVDVEGSLEEFGAARVVATARGRFFPYATSGITRGSGAS
;
A
#
# COMPACT_ATOMS: atom_id res chain seq x y z
N MET A 1 -12.15 -23.01 9.73
CA MET A 1 -12.05 -21.92 10.73
C MET A 1 -10.68 -21.28 10.58
N VAL A 2 -10.56 -20.24 9.74
CA VAL A 2 -9.27 -19.57 9.45
C VAL A 2 -8.86 -18.83 10.71
N HIS A 3 -7.83 -19.33 11.39
CA HIS A 3 -7.27 -18.65 12.55
C HIS A 3 -6.53 -17.42 12.04
N CYS A 4 -7.21 -16.27 12.07
CA CYS A 4 -6.59 -14.98 11.86
C CYS A 4 -5.66 -14.73 13.06
N ARG A 5 -4.39 -15.09 12.90
CA ARG A 5 -3.35 -14.79 13.89
C ARG A 5 -3.37 -13.28 14.14
N ALA A 6 -3.32 -12.87 15.41
CA ALA A 6 -3.23 -11.45 15.76
C ALA A 6 -2.06 -10.82 14.97
N VAL A 7 -2.36 -9.77 14.20
CA VAL A 7 -1.37 -9.11 13.37
C VAL A 7 -0.43 -8.34 14.28
N SER A 8 0.84 -8.73 14.28
CA SER A 8 1.89 -7.99 14.96
C SER A 8 1.98 -6.58 14.36
N THR A 9 1.99 -5.56 15.21
CA THR A 9 2.27 -4.18 14.83
C THR A 9 3.76 -3.97 14.51
N GLU A 10 4.61 -4.93 14.89
CA GLU A 10 6.03 -4.89 14.62
C GLU A 10 6.34 -5.37 13.20
N LEU A 11 7.28 -4.68 12.55
CA LEU A 11 7.83 -5.13 11.28
C LEU A 11 8.55 -6.48 11.47
N PRO A 12 8.42 -7.41 10.50
CA PRO A 12 9.24 -8.62 10.46
C PRO A 12 10.73 -8.30 10.59
N VAL A 13 11.48 -9.19 11.24
CA VAL A 13 12.91 -9.01 11.54
C VAL A 13 13.72 -8.59 10.30
N ALA A 14 13.39 -9.17 9.14
CA ALA A 14 14.03 -8.85 7.87
C ALA A 14 14.04 -7.34 7.54
N PHE A 15 13.02 -6.59 7.95
CA PHE A 15 12.89 -5.17 7.61
C PHE A 15 13.43 -4.22 8.68
N ARG A 16 13.68 -4.69 9.90
CA ARG A 16 13.88 -3.81 11.07
C ARG A 16 14.99 -2.78 10.85
N ASP A 17 16.15 -3.22 10.39
CA ASP A 17 17.31 -2.32 10.23
C ASP A 17 17.08 -1.28 9.13
N PHE A 18 16.48 -1.68 8.00
CA PHE A 18 16.19 -0.77 6.89
C PHE A 18 15.15 0.30 7.27
N PHE A 19 14.15 -0.06 8.07
CA PHE A 19 13.06 0.84 8.44
C PHE A 19 13.27 1.57 9.78
N ALA A 20 14.30 1.24 10.56
CA ALA A 20 14.50 1.77 11.92
C ALA A 20 14.55 3.31 12.01
N GLY A 21 15.02 3.99 10.95
CA GLY A 21 15.12 5.44 10.88
C GLY A 21 14.00 6.12 10.07
N LEU A 22 13.06 5.36 9.52
CA LEU A 22 12.04 5.91 8.63
C LEU A 22 10.76 6.26 9.40
N VAL A 23 10.10 7.34 8.98
CA VAL A 23 8.83 7.78 9.55
C VAL A 23 7.69 7.04 8.86
N GLU A 24 6.86 6.32 9.63
CA GLU A 24 5.62 5.75 9.10
C GLU A 24 4.60 6.87 8.85
N GLN A 25 4.12 6.94 7.62
CA GLN A 25 3.13 7.92 7.19
C GLN A 25 1.77 7.63 7.86
N ARG A 26 1.08 8.69 8.27
CA ARG A 26 -0.31 8.56 8.74
C ARG A 26 -1.22 8.12 7.59
N ARG A 27 -2.01 7.08 7.83
CA ARG A 27 -2.94 6.46 6.86
C ARG A 27 -4.02 7.42 6.37
N SER A 28 -4.32 8.48 7.12
CA SER A 28 -5.26 9.52 6.74
C SER A 28 -4.91 10.84 7.44
N PRO A 29 -4.94 11.98 6.72
CA PRO A 29 -4.94 13.31 7.33
C PRO A 29 -6.34 13.73 7.86
N GLY A 30 -7.39 12.92 7.63
CA GLY A 30 -8.77 13.17 8.09
C GLY A 30 -9.10 12.64 9.49
N PRO A 31 -10.37 12.67 9.94
CA PRO A 31 -10.76 12.16 11.25
C PRO A 31 -10.27 10.72 11.45
N ALA A 32 -9.76 10.46 12.66
CA ALA A 32 -9.02 9.26 13.01
C ALA A 32 -9.93 8.03 13.05
N ASP A 33 -10.23 7.44 11.88
CA ASP A 33 -10.83 6.11 11.68
C ASP A 33 -11.45 5.89 10.28
N ALA A 34 -11.52 6.91 9.41
CA ALA A 34 -12.22 6.80 8.12
C ALA A 34 -11.76 5.63 7.22
N PHE A 35 -10.50 5.20 7.37
CA PHE A 35 -9.89 4.11 6.61
C PHE A 35 -9.49 2.92 7.50
N ASP A 36 -9.98 2.84 8.74
CA ASP A 36 -9.57 1.79 9.69
C ASP A 36 -9.92 0.38 9.19
N ARG A 37 -11.01 0.29 8.41
CA ARG A 37 -11.46 -0.91 7.70
C ARG A 37 -11.16 -0.88 6.19
N CYS A 38 -10.22 -0.06 5.73
CA CYS A 38 -9.77 -0.15 4.33
C CYS A 38 -9.15 -1.54 4.09
N PHE A 39 -9.46 -2.18 2.96
CA PHE A 39 -8.87 -3.47 2.59
C PHE A 39 -7.34 -3.37 2.44
N GLY A 40 -6.84 -2.27 1.89
CA GLY A 40 -5.42 -2.06 1.66
C GLY A 40 -4.67 -1.64 2.92
N CYS A 41 -4.89 -0.44 3.45
CA CYS A 41 -4.11 0.10 4.58
C CYS A 41 -4.76 -0.06 5.97
N GLY A 42 -6.02 -0.48 6.08
CA GLY A 42 -6.77 -0.47 7.34
C GLY A 42 -6.30 -1.53 8.34
N PRO A 43 -5.82 -1.17 9.55
CA PRO A 43 -5.30 -2.15 10.51
C PRO A 43 -6.41 -3.06 11.07
N ALA A 44 -7.65 -2.58 11.14
CA ALA A 44 -8.80 -3.32 11.65
C ALA A 44 -9.51 -4.18 10.58
N HIS A 45 -9.10 -4.10 9.32
CA HIS A 45 -9.67 -4.99 8.30
C HIS A 45 -9.24 -6.45 8.56
N PRO A 46 -10.17 -7.40 8.73
CA PRO A 46 -9.86 -8.76 9.21
C PRO A 46 -8.94 -9.54 8.25
N SER A 47 -9.10 -9.34 6.95
CA SER A 47 -8.34 -10.01 5.89
C SER A 47 -7.67 -9.02 4.94
N GLY A 48 -7.33 -7.82 5.44
CA GLY A 48 -6.75 -6.76 4.62
C GLY A 48 -5.23 -6.90 4.49
N LEU A 49 -4.65 -6.22 3.52
CA LEU A 49 -3.20 -6.22 3.30
C LEU A 49 -2.44 -5.48 4.39
N ARG A 50 -3.10 -4.53 5.06
CA ARG A 50 -2.54 -3.68 6.13
C ARG A 50 -1.24 -3.01 5.68
N VAL A 51 -1.27 -2.48 4.46
CA VAL A 51 -0.13 -1.79 3.83
C VAL A 51 0.29 -0.63 4.72
N ARG A 52 1.57 -0.64 5.09
CA ARG A 52 2.22 0.43 5.84
C ARG A 52 3.16 1.17 4.90
N VAL A 53 3.10 2.48 4.91
CA VAL A 53 3.86 3.35 4.02
C VAL A 53 4.79 4.19 4.87
N PHE A 54 6.06 4.28 4.48
CA PHE A 54 7.09 5.02 5.19
C PHE A 54 7.69 6.06 4.26
N GLU A 55 8.00 7.22 4.82
CA GLU A 55 8.63 8.32 4.10
C GLU A 55 10.07 7.95 3.73
N ALA A 56 10.46 8.27 2.49
CA ALA A 56 11.82 8.13 1.97
C ALA A 56 12.16 9.39 1.16
N ASP A 57 13.45 9.67 0.95
CA ASP A 57 13.90 10.90 0.29
C ASP A 57 13.13 11.19 -1.01
N ASP A 58 13.11 10.23 -1.93
CA ASP A 58 12.50 10.35 -3.26
C ASP A 58 11.05 9.83 -3.35
N GLY A 59 10.33 9.71 -2.23
CA GLY A 59 8.95 9.24 -2.23
C GLY A 59 8.59 8.44 -0.99
N VAL A 60 8.14 7.21 -1.19
CA VAL A 60 7.77 6.30 -0.11
C VAL A 60 8.31 4.90 -0.35
N VAL A 61 8.51 4.18 0.75
CA VAL A 61 8.82 2.75 0.78
C VAL A 61 7.79 2.01 1.63
N SER A 62 7.52 0.75 1.29
CA SER A 62 6.55 -0.07 2.02
C SER A 62 7.04 -1.51 2.13
N PRO A 63 7.05 -2.12 3.32
CA PRO A 63 7.36 -3.53 3.48
C PRO A 63 6.09 -4.38 3.31
N ILE A 64 6.22 -5.55 2.69
CA ILE A 64 5.17 -6.58 2.71
C ILE A 64 5.77 -7.98 2.69
N VAL A 65 5.13 -8.90 3.42
CA VAL A 65 5.25 -10.35 3.20
C VAL A 65 3.85 -10.79 2.86
N VAL A 66 3.61 -11.23 1.61
CA VAL A 66 2.26 -11.64 1.17
C VAL A 66 1.99 -13.04 1.71
N PRO A 67 0.99 -13.24 2.60
CA PRO A 67 0.71 -14.57 3.13
C PRO A 67 0.20 -15.53 2.05
N ARG A 68 0.47 -16.82 2.21
CA ARG A 68 0.05 -17.90 1.30
C ARG A 68 -1.47 -17.96 1.06
N VAL A 69 -2.29 -17.42 1.97
CA VAL A 69 -3.75 -17.34 1.77
C VAL A 69 -4.16 -16.46 0.56
N TYR A 70 -3.25 -15.61 0.08
CA TYR A 70 -3.46 -14.75 -1.08
C TYR A 70 -2.78 -15.28 -2.35
N GLU A 71 -2.42 -16.57 -2.36
CA GLU A 71 -1.84 -17.25 -3.51
C GLU A 71 -2.81 -17.25 -4.70
N GLY A 72 -2.27 -17.03 -5.89
CA GLY A 72 -2.97 -17.23 -7.16
C GLY A 72 -2.52 -18.54 -7.78
N PRO A 73 -1.40 -18.55 -8.52
CA PRO A 73 -0.70 -19.79 -8.86
C PRO A 73 0.18 -20.27 -7.70
N PRO A 74 0.57 -21.57 -7.67
CA PRO A 74 1.42 -22.13 -6.62
C PRO A 74 2.64 -21.26 -6.29
N ASP A 75 2.83 -20.97 -5.00
CA ASP A 75 3.92 -20.17 -4.44
C ASP A 75 4.00 -18.71 -4.91
N ALA A 76 2.99 -18.19 -5.60
CA ALA A 76 2.96 -16.81 -6.06
C ALA A 76 1.66 -16.07 -5.69
N ALA A 77 1.81 -14.82 -5.27
CA ALA A 77 0.69 -13.95 -4.92
C ALA A 77 -0.24 -13.76 -6.13
N HIS A 78 -1.54 -13.75 -5.87
CA HIS A 78 -2.54 -13.43 -6.89
C HIS A 78 -2.27 -12.03 -7.46
N GLY A 79 -2.34 -11.85 -8.78
CA GLY A 79 -2.03 -10.57 -9.42
C GLY A 79 -2.85 -9.40 -8.85
N GLY A 80 -4.14 -9.61 -8.59
CA GLY A 80 -5.00 -8.60 -7.95
C GLY A 80 -4.53 -8.13 -6.56
N ILE A 81 -3.84 -8.99 -5.80
CA ILE A 81 -3.29 -8.64 -4.48
C ILE A 81 -2.05 -7.75 -4.64
N VAL A 82 -1.20 -8.09 -5.61
CA VAL A 82 -0.05 -7.27 -5.98
C VAL A 82 -0.51 -5.91 -6.52
N ALA A 83 -1.57 -5.87 -7.34
CA ALA A 83 -2.14 -4.63 -7.84
C ALA A 83 -2.70 -3.75 -6.71
N ALA A 84 -3.47 -4.33 -5.78
CA ALA A 84 -3.99 -3.60 -4.62
C ALA A 84 -2.87 -3.06 -3.72
N TYR A 85 -1.81 -3.84 -3.51
CA TYR A 85 -0.63 -3.38 -2.77
C TYR A 85 0.07 -2.20 -3.46
N LEU A 86 0.28 -2.29 -4.78
CA LEU A 86 0.89 -1.21 -5.57
C LEU A 86 0.01 0.05 -5.56
N ASP A 87 -1.31 -0.10 -5.64
CA ASP A 87 -2.26 1.02 -5.55
C ASP A 87 -2.10 1.81 -4.24
N GLU A 88 -2.03 1.11 -3.10
CA GLU A 88 -1.83 1.74 -1.78
C GLU A 88 -0.48 2.47 -1.68
N ILE A 89 0.59 1.94 -2.29
CA ILE A 89 1.89 2.62 -2.34
C ILE A 89 1.82 3.90 -3.16
N LEU A 90 1.23 3.83 -4.35
CA LEU A 90 1.13 4.99 -5.23
C LEU A 90 0.26 6.08 -4.60
N GLY A 91 -0.88 5.70 -4.01
CA GLY A 91 -1.72 6.61 -3.24
C GLY A 91 -0.96 7.22 -2.07
N GLY A 92 -0.20 6.41 -1.32
CA GLY A 92 0.67 6.86 -0.23
C GLY A 92 1.69 7.91 -0.69
N ALA A 93 2.34 7.71 -1.83
CA ALA A 93 3.29 8.66 -2.42
C ALA A 93 2.63 10.02 -2.72
N VAL A 94 1.39 10.02 -3.23
CA VAL A 94 0.65 11.26 -3.51
C VAL A 94 0.23 11.95 -2.22
N VAL A 95 -0.24 11.20 -1.23
CA VAL A 95 -0.59 11.76 0.08
C VAL A 95 0.64 12.38 0.74
N ARG A 96 1.82 11.74 0.67
CA ARG A 96 3.08 12.32 1.17
C ARG A 96 3.41 13.64 0.46
N ALA A 97 3.34 13.65 -0.87
CA ALA A 97 3.74 14.81 -1.66
C ALA A 97 2.76 15.99 -1.53
N THR A 98 1.46 15.72 -1.35
CA THR A 98 0.42 16.76 -1.47
C THR A 98 -0.34 17.04 -0.17
N GLY A 99 -0.27 16.15 0.82
CA GLY A 99 -1.07 16.19 2.04
C GLY A 99 -2.57 15.93 1.83
N LYS A 100 -3.00 15.57 0.61
CA LYS A 100 -4.42 15.38 0.26
C LYS A 100 -4.78 13.90 0.22
N ILE A 101 -5.98 13.58 0.67
CA ILE A 101 -6.60 12.27 0.40
C ILE A 101 -6.85 12.19 -1.11
N VAL A 102 -6.60 11.02 -1.70
CA VAL A 102 -6.77 10.79 -3.13
C VAL A 102 -7.51 9.49 -3.41
N VAL A 103 -8.05 9.38 -4.61
CA VAL A 103 -8.62 8.17 -5.17
C VAL A 103 -7.94 7.82 -6.49
N THR A 104 -7.85 6.52 -6.77
CA THR A 104 -7.27 5.99 -8.00
C THR A 104 -8.22 6.25 -9.18
N GLY A 105 -7.73 6.91 -10.22
CA GLY A 105 -8.45 7.07 -11.50
C GLY A 105 -7.98 6.08 -12.56
N GLU A 106 -6.67 5.81 -12.63
CA GLU A 106 -6.07 4.82 -13.52
C GLU A 106 -4.94 4.10 -12.80
N LEU A 107 -4.84 2.78 -12.99
CA LEU A 107 -3.73 1.97 -12.51
C LEU A 107 -3.31 0.99 -13.61
N THR A 108 -2.06 1.08 -14.03
CA THR A 108 -1.43 0.14 -14.97
C THR A 108 -0.34 -0.62 -14.24
N VAL A 109 -0.51 -1.94 -14.13
CA VAL A 109 0.47 -2.84 -13.49
C VAL A 109 1.13 -3.73 -14.56
N ARG A 110 2.46 -3.78 -14.53
CA ARG A 110 3.26 -4.72 -15.31
C ARG A 110 3.88 -5.76 -14.39
N TYR A 111 3.44 -7.00 -14.52
CA TYR A 111 4.04 -8.15 -13.84
C TYR A 111 5.28 -8.60 -14.61
N VAL A 112 6.44 -8.41 -14.00
CA VAL A 112 7.73 -8.77 -14.60
C VAL A 112 8.03 -10.25 -14.35
N ARG A 113 7.67 -10.73 -13.15
CA ARG A 113 7.94 -12.08 -12.65
C ARG A 113 6.83 -12.51 -11.68
N PRO A 114 6.64 -13.82 -11.43
CA PRO A 114 5.81 -14.27 -10.33
C PRO A 114 6.26 -13.62 -9.02
N THR A 115 5.31 -13.06 -8.27
CA THR A 115 5.60 -12.41 -6.98
C THR A 115 5.51 -13.48 -5.89
N PRO A 116 6.61 -13.85 -5.21
CA PRO A 116 6.59 -14.97 -4.27
C PRO A 116 5.77 -14.64 -3.02
N THR A 117 5.00 -15.62 -2.52
CA THR A 117 4.38 -15.54 -1.19
C THR A 117 5.41 -15.85 -0.09
N GLU A 118 5.09 -15.51 1.15
CA GLU A 118 5.92 -15.79 2.35
C GLU A 118 7.36 -15.25 2.26
N THR A 119 7.61 -14.32 1.34
CA THR A 119 8.92 -13.73 1.07
C THR A 119 8.89 -12.23 1.40
N PRO A 120 9.92 -11.68 2.05
CA PRO A 120 10.05 -10.24 2.25
C PRO A 120 10.16 -9.49 0.92
N LEU A 121 9.22 -8.58 0.68
CA LEU A 121 9.20 -7.71 -0.49
C LEU A 121 9.20 -6.24 -0.06
N LEU A 122 9.73 -5.40 -0.94
CA LEU A 122 9.82 -3.96 -0.75
C LEU A 122 9.15 -3.23 -1.92
N GLY A 123 8.15 -2.43 -1.58
CA GLY A 123 7.52 -1.49 -2.48
C GLY A 123 8.18 -0.13 -2.46
N ARG A 124 8.23 0.53 -3.62
CA ARG A 124 8.63 1.94 -3.78
C ARG A 124 7.61 2.69 -4.60
N GLY A 125 7.32 3.92 -4.23
CA GLY A 125 6.43 4.81 -4.98
C GLY A 125 6.92 6.24 -4.96
N ARG A 126 6.75 6.95 -6.07
CA ARG A 126 7.13 8.37 -6.20
C ARG A 126 6.22 9.12 -7.15
N VAL A 127 5.96 10.38 -6.85
CA VAL A 127 5.27 11.29 -7.77
C VAL A 127 6.19 11.62 -8.95
N VAL A 128 5.64 11.62 -10.16
CA VAL A 128 6.36 11.99 -11.39
C VAL A 128 5.80 13.26 -12.04
N GLY A 129 4.59 13.69 -11.69
CA GLY A 129 4.03 14.98 -12.12
C GLY A 129 2.75 15.35 -11.38
N ASP A 130 2.59 16.63 -11.06
CA ASP A 130 1.35 17.20 -10.52
C ASP A 130 0.73 18.13 -11.57
N HIS A 131 -0.48 17.80 -12.01
CA HIS A 131 -1.22 18.52 -13.06
C HIS A 131 -2.40 19.32 -12.49
N GLY A 132 -2.45 19.52 -11.17
CA GLY A 132 -3.51 20.23 -10.45
C GLY A 132 -4.78 19.41 -10.28
N ARG A 133 -5.34 18.86 -11.37
CA ARG A 133 -6.54 18.01 -11.34
C ARG A 133 -6.23 16.57 -10.92
N TYR A 134 -5.05 16.07 -11.29
CA TYR A 134 -4.58 14.73 -10.96
C TYR A 134 -3.06 14.73 -10.82
N VAL A 135 -2.54 13.68 -10.18
CA VAL A 135 -1.12 13.45 -9.96
C VAL A 135 -0.73 12.13 -10.63
N ASP A 136 0.33 12.17 -11.45
CA ASP A 136 0.96 10.98 -12.01
C ASP A 136 1.99 10.42 -11.03
N VAL A 137 1.98 9.10 -10.89
CA VAL A 137 2.79 8.37 -9.92
C VAL A 137 3.34 7.11 -10.56
N GLU A 138 4.52 6.69 -10.16
CA GLU A 138 5.07 5.38 -10.52
C GLU A 138 5.64 4.66 -9.31
N GLY A 139 5.77 3.34 -9.45
CA GLY A 139 6.27 2.51 -8.37
C GLY A 139 6.68 1.12 -8.82
N SER A 140 7.27 0.39 -7.88
CA SER A 140 7.79 -0.95 -8.09
C SER A 140 7.62 -1.81 -6.84
N LEU A 141 7.61 -3.12 -7.05
CA LEU A 141 7.71 -4.15 -6.03
C LEU A 141 8.90 -5.04 -6.35
N GLU A 142 9.77 -5.24 -5.37
CA GLU A 142 10.97 -6.07 -5.52
C GLU A 142 11.17 -7.02 -4.34
N GLU A 143 11.90 -8.10 -4.57
CA GLU A 143 12.40 -8.98 -3.50
C GLU A 143 13.40 -8.21 -2.63
N PHE A 144 13.12 -8.14 -1.32
CA PHE A 144 13.97 -7.41 -0.38
C PHE A 144 15.32 -8.12 -0.21
N GLY A 145 16.42 -7.36 -0.23
CA GLY A 145 17.80 -7.88 -0.14
C GLY A 145 18.39 -8.37 -1.47
N ALA A 146 17.58 -8.81 -2.43
CA ALA A 146 18.02 -9.18 -3.78
C ALA A 146 17.75 -8.08 -4.82
N ALA A 147 16.94 -7.07 -4.49
CA ALA A 147 16.55 -5.95 -5.36
C ALA A 147 16.00 -6.40 -6.73
N ARG A 148 15.36 -7.58 -6.78
CA ARG A 148 14.81 -8.13 -8.01
C ARG A 148 13.37 -7.67 -8.17
N VAL A 149 13.12 -6.80 -9.16
CA VAL A 149 11.77 -6.29 -9.46
C VAL A 149 10.84 -7.43 -9.92
N VAL A 150 9.70 -7.59 -9.26
CA VAL A 150 8.65 -8.56 -9.63
C VAL A 150 7.46 -7.90 -10.31
N ALA A 151 7.17 -6.64 -9.98
CA ALA A 151 6.14 -5.84 -10.64
C ALA A 151 6.47 -4.35 -10.64
N THR A 152 5.93 -3.62 -11.61
CA THR A 152 5.98 -2.15 -11.67
C THR A 152 4.59 -1.60 -11.91
N ALA A 153 4.31 -0.40 -11.42
CA ALA A 153 3.04 0.27 -11.65
C ALA A 153 3.21 1.74 -12.05
N ARG A 154 2.23 2.23 -12.80
CA ARG A 154 1.97 3.66 -13.03
C ARG A 154 0.52 3.92 -12.70
N GLY A 155 0.21 5.08 -12.14
CA GLY A 155 -1.15 5.45 -11.82
C GLY A 155 -1.42 6.95 -11.88
N ARG A 156 -2.70 7.27 -12.04
CA ARG A 156 -3.24 8.63 -11.96
C ARG A 156 -4.20 8.72 -10.79
N PHE A 157 -3.90 9.64 -9.89
CA PHE A 157 -4.67 9.85 -8.66
C PHE A 157 -5.31 11.22 -8.64
N PHE A 158 -6.54 11.29 -8.15
CA PHE A 158 -7.34 12.51 -8.09
C PHE A 158 -7.60 12.90 -6.63
N PRO A 159 -7.52 14.19 -6.26
CA PRO A 159 -7.91 14.65 -4.94
C PRO A 159 -9.34 14.22 -4.59
N TYR A 160 -9.49 13.61 -3.42
CA TYR A 160 -10.78 13.24 -2.88
C TYR A 160 -11.36 14.40 -2.06
N ALA A 161 -12.45 15.00 -2.54
CA ALA A 161 -13.17 16.01 -1.76
C ALA A 161 -13.96 15.33 -0.64
N THR A 162 -13.58 15.56 0.62
CA THR A 162 -14.25 15.02 1.81
C THR A 162 -15.63 15.64 2.10
N SER A 163 -16.13 16.52 1.22
CA SER A 163 -17.43 17.19 1.32
C SER A 163 -18.58 16.22 1.05
N GLY A 164 -18.91 15.34 2.00
CA GLY A 164 -20.08 14.47 1.87
C GLY A 164 -20.16 13.23 2.76
N ILE A 165 -19.11 12.87 3.51
CA ILE A 165 -19.18 11.74 4.44
C ILE A 165 -19.84 12.21 5.75
N THR A 166 -21.15 12.33 5.77
CA THR A 166 -21.88 12.17 7.04
C THR A 166 -21.74 10.71 7.43
N ARG A 167 -21.07 10.40 8.56
CA ARG A 167 -21.20 9.09 9.20
C ARG A 167 -22.69 8.82 9.33
N GLY A 168 -23.21 7.84 8.59
CA GLY A 168 -24.49 7.25 8.92
C GLY A 168 -24.37 6.77 10.37
N SER A 169 -25.12 7.41 11.26
CA SER A 169 -25.33 6.91 12.62
C SER A 169 -25.81 5.46 12.49
N GLY A 170 -24.91 4.51 12.75
CA GLY A 170 -25.27 3.11 12.86
C GLY A 170 -26.17 2.97 14.07
N ALA A 171 -27.47 2.95 13.81
CA ALA A 171 -28.49 2.50 14.72
C ALA A 171 -28.29 1.01 15.03
N SER A 172 -28.60 0.67 16.29
CA SER A 172 -28.77 -0.65 16.92
C SER A 172 -27.56 -1.58 16.98
#